data_AF-A0A5C2M912-F1
#
_entry.id   AF-A0A5C2M912-F1
#
_cell.length_a   1.000
_cell.length_b   1.000
_cell.length_c   1.000
_cell.angle_alpha   90.00
_cell.angle_beta   90.00
_cell.angle_gamma   90.00
#
_symmetry.space_group_name_H-M   'P 1'
#
loop_
_entity.id
_entity.type
_entity.pdbx_description
1 polymer ?
#
loop_
_entity_poly.entity_id
_entity_poly.type
_entity_poly.pdbx_seq_one_letter_code
_entity_poly.pdbx_strand_id
1 'polypeptide(L)'
;MKYFFLTEGWQIGRVWEPQGLWNEQAWRRSPVITRTCLYILEGEEKLWLYQVEEMVLMVEVKPSHPDPASTIGQVVLKRLMSAEDVLTYLCTTPAIAKIQVERTSPSGDRP
;
A
#
# COMPACT_ATOMS: atom_id res chain seq x y z
N MET A 1 -12.39 -3.18 -6.44
CA MET A 1 -10.99 -3.11 -5.96
C MET A 1 -10.78 -1.76 -5.32
N LYS A 2 -10.03 -1.71 -4.22
CA LYS A 2 -9.67 -0.47 -3.53
C LYS A 2 -8.16 -0.27 -3.58
N TYR A 3 -7.71 0.91 -3.19
CA TYR A 3 -6.31 1.30 -3.31
C TYR A 3 -5.83 2.07 -2.09
N PHE A 4 -4.52 2.07 -1.86
CA PHE A 4 -3.87 2.94 -0.90
C PHE A 4 -2.41 3.17 -1.27
N PHE A 5 -1.82 4.23 -0.70
CA PHE A 5 -0.40 4.54 -0.84
C PHE A 5 0.39 4.09 0.39
N LEU A 6 1.50 3.37 0.16
CA LEU A 6 2.40 2.87 1.19
C LEU A 6 3.82 3.35 0.94
N THR A 7 4.41 3.96 1.97
CA THR A 7 5.79 4.43 1.96
C THR A 7 6.76 3.26 1.73
N GLU A 8 7.78 3.48 0.90
CA GLU A 8 8.88 2.55 0.69
C GLU A 8 9.51 2.15 2.03
N GLY A 9 9.82 0.86 2.19
CA GLY A 9 10.34 0.33 3.46
C GLY A 9 9.27 0.06 4.53
N TRP A 10 7.99 0.33 4.27
CA TRP A 10 6.89 -0.11 5.12
C TRP A 10 6.28 -1.42 4.64
N GLN A 11 5.68 -2.17 5.57
CA GLN A 11 5.05 -3.45 5.33
C GLN A 11 3.63 -3.47 5.86
N ILE A 12 2.81 -4.34 5.26
CA ILE A 12 1.44 -4.60 5.69
C ILE A 12 1.46 -5.45 6.98
N GLY A 13 0.68 -5.04 7.96
CA GLY A 13 0.41 -5.78 9.19
C GLY A 13 -0.93 -6.47 9.12
N ARG A 14 -1.87 -6.02 9.96
CA ARG A 14 -3.24 -6.56 10.03
C ARG A 14 -4.13 -6.03 8.90
N VAL A 15 -5.10 -6.84 8.51
CA VAL A 15 -6.10 -6.52 7.49
C VAL A 15 -7.48 -6.79 8.07
N TRP A 16 -8.44 -5.91 7.83
CA TRP A 16 -9.82 -6.07 8.27
C TRP A 16 -10.76 -6.22 7.09
N GLU A 17 -11.80 -7.02 7.30
CA GLU A 17 -12.99 -7.20 6.50
C GLU A 17 -14.22 -6.64 7.25
N PRO A 18 -15.42 -6.56 6.65
CA PRO A 18 -16.61 -6.02 7.34
C PRO A 18 -16.93 -6.68 8.68
N GLN A 19 -16.58 -7.96 8.84
CA GLN A 19 -16.85 -8.75 10.05
C GLN A 19 -15.72 -8.69 11.10
N GLY A 20 -14.64 -7.93 10.87
CA GLY A 20 -13.51 -7.81 11.80
C GLY A 20 -12.17 -8.06 11.14
N LEU A 21 -11.21 -8.65 11.87
CA LEU A 21 -9.94 -9.05 11.29
C LEU A 21 -10.16 -10.12 10.22
N TRP A 22 -9.40 -10.03 9.13
CA TRP A 22 -9.48 -10.97 8.02
C TRP A 22 -9.36 -12.41 8.53
N ASN A 23 -10.38 -13.22 8.29
CA ASN A 23 -10.39 -14.61 8.73
C ASN A 23 -9.95 -15.56 7.61
N GLU A 24 -8.67 -15.94 7.63
CA GLU A 24 -8.13 -16.87 6.62
C GLU A 24 -8.80 -18.24 6.62
N GLN A 25 -9.38 -18.71 7.72
CA GLN A 25 -10.10 -19.99 7.76
C GLN A 25 -11.44 -19.89 7.02
N ALA A 26 -12.14 -18.77 7.17
CA ALA A 26 -13.40 -18.52 6.47
C ALA A 26 -13.16 -18.32 4.96
N TRP A 27 -12.14 -17.53 4.60
CA TRP A 27 -11.78 -17.24 3.22
C TRP A 27 -10.98 -18.34 2.52
N ARG A 28 -10.36 -19.22 3.30
CA ARG A 28 -9.39 -20.26 2.87
C ARG A 28 -8.17 -19.69 2.14
N ARG A 29 -7.86 -18.41 2.38
CA ARG A 29 -6.69 -17.70 1.83
C ARG A 29 -6.45 -16.39 2.57
N SER A 30 -5.24 -15.86 2.42
CA SER A 30 -4.90 -14.48 2.74
C SER A 30 -5.61 -13.48 1.79
N PRO A 31 -5.76 -12.21 2.19
CA PRO A 31 -6.32 -11.20 1.32
C PRO A 31 -5.40 -10.93 0.12
N VAL A 32 -5.98 -10.65 -1.04
CA VAL A 32 -5.22 -10.26 -2.23
C VAL A 32 -4.85 -8.79 -2.12
N ILE A 33 -3.55 -8.53 -1.96
CA ILE A 33 -2.97 -7.20 -1.91
C ILE A 33 -1.75 -7.18 -2.83
N THR A 34 -1.77 -6.27 -3.81
CA THR A 34 -0.77 -6.23 -4.88
C THR A 34 -0.16 -4.84 -4.97
N ARG A 35 1.18 -4.75 -4.85
CA ARG A 35 1.91 -3.53 -5.20
C ARG A 35 1.87 -3.33 -6.71
N THR A 36 1.44 -2.16 -7.15
CA THR A 36 1.46 -1.82 -8.58
C THR A 36 2.84 -1.34 -9.02
N CYS A 37 3.02 -1.08 -10.31
CA CYS A 37 4.21 -0.43 -10.84
C CYS A 37 4.23 1.09 -10.62
N LEU A 38 3.16 1.69 -10.09
CA LEU A 38 3.06 3.14 -9.91
C LEU A 38 3.51 3.55 -8.50
N TYR A 39 4.32 4.61 -8.45
CA TYR A 39 4.62 5.32 -7.21
C TYR A 39 4.56 6.83 -7.40
N ILE A 40 4.41 7.53 -6.28
CA ILE A 40 4.52 8.98 -6.17
C ILE A 40 5.71 9.36 -5.29
N LEU A 41 6.23 10.56 -5.49
CA LEU A 41 7.18 11.20 -4.59
C LEU A 41 6.49 12.37 -3.88
N GLU A 42 6.48 12.35 -2.56
CA GLU A 42 6.05 13.46 -1.70
C GLU A 42 7.28 13.94 -0.91
N GLY A 43 7.90 15.02 -1.36
CA GLY A 43 9.23 15.41 -0.89
C GLY A 43 10.28 14.34 -1.24
N GLU A 44 10.93 13.79 -0.21
CA GLU A 44 11.89 12.68 -0.35
C GLU A 44 11.24 11.30 -0.13
N GLU A 45 9.97 11.26 0.27
CA GLU A 45 9.26 10.00 0.51
C GLU A 45 8.74 9.42 -0.78
N LYS A 46 9.03 8.13 -1.00
CA LYS A 46 8.48 7.35 -2.09
C LYS A 46 7.28 6.55 -1.60
N LEU A 47 6.11 6.75 -2.19
CA LEU A 47 4.89 6.03 -1.85
C LEU A 47 4.41 5.20 -3.03
N TRP A 48 4.35 3.88 -2.84
CA TRP A 48 3.83 2.93 -3.81
C TRP A 48 2.32 2.84 -3.76
N LEU A 49 1.68 2.77 -4.93
CA LEU A 49 0.27 2.45 -5.03
C LEU A 49 0.07 0.94 -4.89
N TYR A 50 -0.74 0.55 -3.92
CA TYR A 50 -1.20 -0.82 -3.72
C TYR A 50 -2.68 -0.93 -4.11
N GLN A 51 -3.03 -2.08 -4.69
CA GLN A 51 -4.40 -2.49 -4.95
C GLN A 51 -4.79 -3.59 -3.96
N VAL A 52 -6.01 -3.51 -3.42
CA VAL A 52 -6.60 -4.53 -2.55
C VAL A 52 -7.98 -4.94 -3.05
N GLU A 53 -8.40 -6.14 -2.68
CA GLU A 53 -9.74 -6.63 -3.00
C GLU A 53 -10.86 -5.86 -2.28
N GLU A 54 -12.07 -5.94 -2.83
CA GLU A 54 -13.21 -5.14 -2.37
C GLU A 54 -13.60 -5.40 -0.90
N MET A 55 -13.43 -6.65 -0.46
CA MET A 55 -13.76 -7.07 0.90
C MET A 55 -12.81 -6.53 1.95
N VAL A 56 -11.64 -5.99 1.55
CA VAL A 56 -10.75 -5.32 2.49
C VAL A 56 -11.34 -3.96 2.87
N LEU A 57 -11.55 -3.78 4.17
CA LEU A 57 -12.09 -2.55 4.77
C LEU A 57 -10.96 -1.63 5.25
N MET A 58 -9.90 -2.20 5.82
CA MET A 58 -8.82 -1.45 6.43
C MET A 58 -7.52 -2.24 6.39
N VAL A 59 -6.40 -1.52 6.24
CA VAL A 59 -5.06 -2.09 6.25
C VAL A 59 -4.21 -1.35 7.27
N GLU A 60 -3.64 -2.10 8.20
CA GLU A 60 -2.60 -1.63 9.09
C GLU A 60 -1.25 -1.78 8.42
N VAL A 61 -0.40 -0.78 8.59
CA VAL A 61 0.97 -0.80 8.08
C VAL A 61 1.94 -0.36 9.17
N LYS A 62 3.17 -0.86 9.07
CA LYS A 62 4.28 -0.57 9.98
C LYS A 62 5.59 -0.49 9.22
N PRO A 63 6.61 0.23 9.70
CA PRO A 63 7.95 0.15 9.15
C PRO A 63 8.47 -1.28 9.16
N SER A 64 9.23 -1.65 8.13
CA SER A 64 9.92 -2.95 8.10
C SER A 64 11.08 -2.98 9.09
N HIS A 65 11.75 -1.84 9.25
CA HIS A 65 12.84 -1.64 10.21
C HIS A 65 12.41 -0.53 11.19
N PRO A 66 11.74 -0.89 12.30
CA PRO A 66 11.36 0.10 13.29
C PRO A 66 12.61 0.73 13.91
N ASP A 67 12.59 2.05 14.08
CA ASP A 67 13.67 2.75 14.78
C ASP A 67 13.71 2.26 16.24
N PRO A 68 14.83 1.67 16.71
CA PRO A 68 14.96 1.20 18.08
C PRO A 68 14.82 2.31 19.13
N ALA A 69 14.98 3.58 18.75
CA ALA A 69 14.74 4.74 19.62
C ALA A 69 13.25 5.12 19.74
N SER A 70 12.37 4.60 18.88
CA SER A 70 10.95 4.89 18.89
C SER A 70 10.23 3.98 19.90
N THR A 71 9.86 4.52 21.06
CA THR A 71 9.14 3.79 22.14
C THR A 71 7.68 3.45 21.79
N ILE A 72 7.12 4.09 20.77
CA ILE A 72 5.78 3.80 20.25
C ILE A 72 5.95 3.01 18.96
N GLY A 73 5.29 1.85 18.88
CA GLY A 73 5.19 1.09 17.64
C GLY A 73 4.61 1.97 16.56
N GLN A 74 5.40 2.28 15.53
CA GLN A 74 4.96 3.09 14.40
C GLN A 74 3.97 2.26 13.57
N VAL A 75 2.69 2.40 13.90
CA VAL A 75 1.60 1.66 13.28
C VAL A 75 0.58 2.67 12.78
N VAL A 76 0.24 2.58 11.50
CA VAL A 76 -0.70 3.50 10.85
C VAL A 76 -1.79 2.70 10.15
N LEU A 77 -3.04 3.13 10.30
CA LEU A 77 -4.16 2.61 9.52
C LEU A 77 -4.27 3.42 8.23
N LYS A 78 -4.26 2.73 7.08
CA LYS A 78 -4.36 3.37 5.77
C LYS A 78 -5.82 3.50 5.36
N ARG A 79 -6.18 4.71 4.92
CA ARG A 79 -7.47 4.97 4.27
C ARG A 79 -7.44 4.34 2.88
N LEU A 80 -8.44 3.50 2.61
CA LEU A 80 -8.64 2.92 1.29
C LEU A 80 -9.43 3.88 0.40
N MET A 81 -9.12 3.85 -0.89
CA MET A 81 -9.61 4.78 -1.90
C MET A 81 -10.19 4.00 -3.08
N SER A 82 -11.21 4.56 -3.74
CA SER A 82 -11.64 4.06 -5.05
C SER A 82 -10.62 4.44 -6.14
N ALA A 83 -10.79 3.94 -7.36
CA ALA A 83 -9.94 4.35 -8.48
C ALA A 83 -10.12 5.85 -8.80
N GLU A 84 -11.35 6.35 -8.71
CA GLU A 84 -11.70 7.76 -8.94
C GLU A 84 -11.08 8.64 -7.85
N ASP A 85 -11.11 8.21 -6.59
CA ASP A 85 -10.45 8.89 -5.48
C ASP A 85 -8.93 8.96 -5.70
N VAL A 86 -8.31 7.86 -6.16
CA VAL A 86 -6.87 7.84 -6.50
C VAL A 86 -6.55 8.83 -7.61
N LEU A 87 -7.33 8.83 -8.71
CA LEU A 87 -7.13 9.78 -9.80
C LEU A 87 -7.28 11.22 -9.31
N THR A 88 -8.30 11.48 -8.50
CA THR A 88 -8.52 12.81 -7.91
C THR A 88 -7.34 13.20 -7.04
N TYR A 89 -6.86 12.32 -6.17
CA TYR A 89 -5.69 12.55 -5.34
C TYR A 89 -4.44 12.86 -6.16
N LEU A 90 -4.14 12.06 -7.18
CA LEU A 90 -3.00 12.25 -8.07
C LEU A 90 -3.05 13.59 -8.83
N CYS A 91 -4.24 14.03 -9.22
CA CYS A 91 -4.42 15.27 -10.00
C CYS A 91 -4.49 16.54 -9.14
N THR A 92 -4.84 16.43 -7.86
CA THR A 92 -5.16 17.60 -7.02
C THR A 92 -4.22 17.79 -5.84
N THR A 93 -3.38 16.82 -5.50
CA THR A 93 -2.51 16.90 -4.32
C THR A 93 -1.21 17.64 -4.66
N PRO A 94 -0.99 18.86 -4.13
CA PRO A 94 0.19 19.66 -4.47
C PRO A 94 1.48 19.12 -3.85
N ALA A 95 1.39 18.27 -2.82
CA ALA A 95 2.56 17.64 -2.19
C ALA A 95 3.24 16.60 -3.12
N ILE A 96 2.53 16.10 -4.14
CA ILE A 96 3.07 15.14 -5.10
C ILE A 96 4.03 15.88 -6.03
N ALA A 97 5.32 15.67 -5.81
CA ALA A 97 6.37 16.24 -6.64
C ALA A 97 6.49 15.51 -7.98
N LYS A 98 6.33 14.17 -7.99
CA LYS A 98 6.43 13.33 -9.19
C LYS A 98 5.52 12.11 -9.11
N ILE A 99 5.02 11.68 -10.26
CA ILE A 99 4.36 10.38 -10.47
C ILE A 99 5.22 9.59 -11.44
N GLN A 100 5.53 8.34 -11.11
CA GLN A 100 6.45 7.49 -11.91
C GLN A 100 5.93 6.06 -11.98
N VAL A 101 6.33 5.35 -13.04
CA VAL A 101 6.02 3.94 -13.26
C VAL A 101 7.33 3.17 -13.34
N GLU A 102 7.57 2.27 -12.39
CA GLU A 102 8.69 1.36 -12.40
C GLU A 102 8.34 0.16 -13.29
N ARG A 103 8.89 0.13 -14.50
CA ARG A 103 8.82 -1.06 -15.33
C ARG A 103 9.80 -2.08 -14.76
N THR A 104 9.30 -3.16 -14.17
CA THR A 104 10.12 -4.33 -13.89
C THR A 104 10.56 -4.92 -15.23
N SER A 105 11.80 -4.63 -15.65
CA SER A 105 12.42 -5.39 -16.74
C SER A 105 12.43 -6.86 -16.33
N PRO A 106 11.89 -7.79 -17.13
CA PRO A 106 12.16 -9.20 -16.89
C PRO A 106 13.68 -9.35 -17.01
N SER A 107 14.34 -9.73 -15.91
CA SER A 107 15.74 -10.11 -15.91
C SER A 107 15.97 -11.08 -17.07
N GLY A 108 16.76 -10.64 -18.03
CA GLY A 108 17.03 -11.37 -19.26
C GLY A 108 17.63 -12.72 -18.94
N ASP A 109 16.88 -13.77 -19.24
CA ASP A 109 17.42 -15.10 -19.46
C ASP A 109 18.36 -14.97 -20.66
N ARG A 110 19.67 -14.94 -20.41
CA ARG A 110 20.68 -15.09 -21.46
C ARG A 110 20.93 -16.60 -21.65
N PRO A 111 21.14 -17.03 -22.90
CA PRO A 111 21.12 -18.42 -23.30
C PRO A 111 22.27 -19.24 -22.72
#